data_AF-A0AAD0W558-F1
#
_entry.id   AF-A0AAD0W558-F1
#
_cell.length_a   1.000
_cell.length_b   1.000
_cell.length_c   1.000
_cell.angle_alpha   90.00
_cell.angle_beta   90.00
_cell.angle_gamma   90.00
#
_symmetry.space_group_name_H-M   'P 1'
#
loop_
_entity.id
_entity.type
_entity.pdbx_description
1 polymer ?
#
loop_
_entity_poly.entity_id
_entity_poly.type
_entity_poly.pdbx_seq_one_letter_code
_entity_poly.pdbx_strand_id
1 'polypeptide(L)'
;MLQELCTSATTRTTNALTVLNAVLEQQSRITPLDFSMATIGRLSKEQGGPSTQTIRNRTGKHFQQLIEAWAAYAGTSCKKPLSVRQKQLLNSNDQHILDAIDDPVIRAVVGSLIAERNKYRDQLNTLKAAISDAFFNKQGWEVMPTGQVKDAEGNEIYKRGYVNGLRKMLP
;
A
#
# COMPACT_ATOMS: atom_id res chain seq x y z
N MET A 1 -9.99 -3.04 25.72
CA MET A 1 -9.68 -4.35 25.07
C MET A 1 -8.86 -5.30 25.95
N LEU A 2 -7.56 -5.08 26.20
CA LEU A 2 -6.77 -6.04 27.01
C LEU A 2 -7.35 -6.25 28.42
N GLN A 3 -7.68 -5.16 29.12
CA GLN A 3 -8.26 -5.22 30.47
C GLN A 3 -9.58 -6.01 30.49
N GLU A 4 -10.46 -5.80 29.49
CA GLU A 4 -11.74 -6.51 29.36
C GLU A 4 -11.57 -8.03 29.09
N LEU A 5 -10.56 -8.40 28.31
CA LEU A 5 -10.24 -9.81 28.07
C LEU A 5 -9.62 -10.47 29.31
N CYS A 6 -8.90 -9.71 30.12
CA CYS A 6 -8.27 -10.20 31.35
C CYS A 6 -9.28 -10.40 32.51
N THR A 7 -10.36 -9.62 32.59
CA THR A 7 -11.36 -9.77 33.67
C THR A 7 -12.21 -11.03 33.58
N SER A 8 -12.39 -11.57 32.37
CA SER A 8 -13.16 -12.79 32.10
C SER A 8 -12.29 -14.06 32.01
N ALA A 9 -10.98 -13.92 32.22
CA ALA A 9 -9.99 -14.95 31.94
C ALA A 9 -9.38 -15.56 33.21
N THR A 10 -8.91 -16.81 33.09
CA THR A 10 -8.11 -17.45 34.15
C THR A 10 -6.76 -16.77 34.29
N THR A 11 -6.13 -16.84 35.46
CA THR A 11 -4.78 -16.29 35.71
C THR A 11 -3.76 -16.70 34.65
N ARG A 12 -3.80 -17.98 34.21
CA ARG A 12 -2.93 -18.48 33.13
C ARG A 12 -3.19 -17.78 31.80
N THR A 13 -4.46 -17.56 31.47
CA THR A 13 -4.87 -16.87 30.23
C THR A 13 -4.53 -15.39 30.28
N THR A 14 -4.70 -14.73 31.44
CA THR A 14 -4.31 -13.34 31.66
C THR A 14 -2.81 -13.14 31.44
N ASN A 15 -1.97 -14.01 32.02
CA ASN A 15 -0.52 -13.94 31.81
C ASN A 15 -0.15 -14.11 30.32
N ALA A 16 -0.80 -15.05 29.64
CA ALA A 16 -0.63 -15.27 28.20
C ALA A 16 -1.08 -14.06 27.35
N LEU A 17 -2.18 -13.40 27.72
CA LEU A 17 -2.69 -12.19 27.06
C LEU A 17 -1.74 -11.01 27.24
N THR A 18 -1.12 -10.85 28.41
CA THR A 18 -0.14 -9.79 28.66
C THR A 18 1.11 -9.96 27.78
N VAL A 19 1.65 -11.19 27.69
CA VAL A 19 2.78 -11.48 26.79
C VAL A 19 2.40 -11.24 25.34
N LEU A 20 1.22 -11.72 24.92
CA LEU A 20 0.73 -11.50 23.56
C LEU A 20 0.56 -10.02 23.24
N ASN A 21 0.05 -9.22 24.18
CA ASN A 21 -0.12 -7.78 23.99
C ASN A 21 1.22 -7.06 23.81
N ALA A 22 2.24 -7.42 24.58
CA ALA A 22 3.58 -6.87 24.43
C ALA A 22 4.17 -7.16 23.02
N VAL A 23 3.97 -8.38 22.52
CA VAL A 23 4.37 -8.76 21.15
C VAL A 23 3.63 -7.94 20.09
N LEU A 24 2.32 -7.72 20.28
CA LEU A 24 1.50 -6.93 19.37
C LEU A 24 1.91 -5.46 19.35
N GLU A 25 2.20 -4.88 20.52
CA GLU A 25 2.71 -3.52 20.63
C GLU A 25 4.10 -3.37 19.99
N GLN A 26 4.97 -4.37 20.12
CA GLN A 26 6.25 -4.37 19.43
C GLN A 26 6.06 -4.42 17.90
N GLN A 27 5.14 -5.27 17.43
CA GLN A 27 4.86 -5.39 15.99
C GLN A 27 4.19 -4.15 15.41
N SER A 28 3.41 -3.39 16.18
CA SER A 28 2.83 -2.13 15.69
C SER A 28 3.87 -1.06 15.38
N ARG A 29 5.12 -1.23 15.84
CA ARG A 29 6.23 -0.30 15.61
C ARG A 29 7.14 -0.72 14.45
N ILE A 30 6.97 -1.93 13.90
CA ILE A 30 7.84 -2.50 12.86
C ILE A 30 7.13 -2.42 11.50
N THR A 31 7.85 -1.96 10.47
CA THR A 31 7.35 -1.97 9.08
C THR A 31 8.12 -3.02 8.26
N PRO A 32 7.43 -3.89 7.50
CA PRO A 32 5.98 -3.98 7.32
C PRO A 32 5.25 -4.57 8.52
N LEU A 33 4.04 -4.07 8.78
CA LEU A 33 3.15 -4.62 9.80
C LEU A 33 2.75 -6.06 9.44
N ASP A 34 3.01 -7.02 10.33
CA ASP A 34 2.61 -8.42 10.19
C ASP A 34 1.92 -8.94 11.45
N PHE A 35 0.60 -8.73 11.51
CA PHE A 35 -0.27 -9.27 12.56
C PHE A 35 -0.83 -10.65 12.20
N SER A 36 -0.21 -11.38 11.27
CA SER A 36 -0.71 -12.71 10.93
C SER A 36 -0.59 -13.66 12.11
N MET A 37 -1.62 -14.50 12.31
CA MET A 37 -1.65 -15.46 13.42
C MET A 37 -0.42 -16.39 13.43
N ALA A 38 0.17 -16.64 12.25
CA ALA A 38 1.40 -17.42 12.13
C ALA A 38 2.62 -16.67 12.68
N THR A 39 2.81 -15.40 12.30
CA THR A 39 3.92 -14.58 12.76
C THR A 39 3.78 -14.24 14.25
N ILE A 40 2.61 -13.74 14.67
CA ILE A 40 2.35 -13.40 16.06
C ILE A 40 2.45 -14.63 16.97
N GLY A 41 1.90 -15.78 16.56
CA GLY A 41 1.98 -17.00 17.36
C GLY A 41 3.38 -17.58 17.48
N ARG A 42 4.26 -17.35 16.50
CA ARG A 42 5.69 -17.70 16.61
C ARG A 42 6.40 -16.78 17.61
N LEU A 43 6.27 -15.47 17.44
CA LEU A 43 6.91 -14.47 18.29
C LEU A 43 6.42 -14.56 19.74
N SER A 44 5.12 -14.77 19.93
CA SER A 44 4.54 -14.95 21.25
C SER A 44 5.08 -16.20 21.93
N LYS A 45 5.19 -17.33 21.21
CA LYS A 45 5.79 -18.56 21.76
C LYS A 45 7.26 -18.37 22.17
N GLU A 46 8.04 -17.64 21.37
CA GLU A 46 9.45 -17.32 21.68
C GLU A 46 9.59 -16.52 22.99
N GLN A 47 8.56 -15.75 23.36
CA GLN A 47 8.50 -14.98 24.62
C GLN A 47 7.72 -15.71 25.74
N GLY A 48 7.45 -17.01 25.60
CA GLY A 48 6.71 -17.80 26.59
C GLY A 48 5.18 -17.61 26.58
N GLY A 49 4.65 -16.94 25.56
CA GLY A 49 3.23 -16.75 25.30
C GLY A 49 2.60 -17.86 24.45
N PRO A 50 1.33 -17.69 24.02
CA PRO A 50 0.59 -18.70 23.28
C PRO A 50 1.17 -18.97 21.89
N SER A 51 1.26 -20.25 21.52
CA SER A 51 1.70 -20.67 20.19
C SER A 51 0.67 -20.41 19.10
N THR A 52 1.09 -20.44 17.84
CA THR A 52 0.20 -20.39 16.67
C THR A 52 -0.95 -21.40 16.75
N GLN A 53 -0.67 -22.63 17.19
CA GLN A 53 -1.72 -23.66 17.36
C GLN A 53 -2.69 -23.27 18.48
N THR A 54 -2.17 -22.79 19.61
CA THR A 54 -2.97 -22.34 20.76
C THR A 54 -3.90 -21.20 20.40
N ILE A 55 -3.41 -20.23 19.62
CA ILE A 55 -4.19 -19.08 19.15
C ILE A 55 -5.31 -19.55 18.21
N ARG A 56 -5.01 -20.46 17.27
CA ARG A 56 -5.99 -20.93 16.26
C ARG A 56 -7.06 -21.86 16.82
N ASN A 57 -6.79 -22.55 17.92
CA ASN A 57 -7.74 -23.46 18.55
C ASN A 57 -9.03 -22.73 18.96
N ARG A 58 -10.16 -23.44 18.98
CA ARG A 58 -11.47 -22.91 19.39
C ARG A 58 -11.45 -22.24 20.76
N THR A 59 -10.62 -22.71 21.68
CA THR A 59 -10.45 -22.16 23.03
C THR A 59 -9.60 -20.89 23.06
N GLY A 60 -8.90 -20.54 21.97
CA GLY A 60 -8.02 -19.38 21.85
C GLY A 60 -8.70 -18.09 21.38
N LYS A 61 -10.04 -18.02 21.39
CA LYS A 61 -10.81 -16.86 20.88
C LYS A 61 -10.39 -15.52 21.47
N HIS A 62 -10.06 -15.47 22.76
CA HIS A 62 -9.58 -14.25 23.42
C HIS A 62 -8.25 -13.76 22.82
N PHE A 63 -7.35 -14.68 22.44
CA PHE A 63 -6.12 -14.31 21.74
C PHE A 63 -6.40 -13.80 20.33
N GLN A 64 -7.31 -14.46 19.60
CA GLN A 64 -7.71 -14.03 18.25
C GLN A 64 -8.32 -12.62 18.27
N GLN A 65 -9.25 -12.37 19.20
CA GLN A 65 -9.89 -11.06 19.39
C GLN A 65 -8.87 -9.96 19.69
N LEU A 66 -7.87 -10.24 20.53
CA LEU A 66 -6.82 -9.26 20.81
C LEU A 66 -5.97 -8.95 19.56
N ILE A 67 -5.58 -9.97 18.80
CA ILE A 67 -4.80 -9.80 17.56
C ILE A 67 -5.61 -9.02 16.52
N GLU A 68 -6.90 -9.36 16.35
CA GLU A 68 -7.81 -8.68 15.43
C GLU A 68 -7.99 -7.21 15.77
N ALA A 69 -8.14 -6.89 17.05
CA ALA A 69 -8.24 -5.51 17.51
C ALA A 69 -6.98 -4.69 17.23
N TRP A 70 -5.80 -5.28 17.48
CA TRP A 70 -4.53 -4.63 17.17
C TRP A 70 -4.33 -4.43 15.66
N ALA A 71 -4.69 -5.43 14.86
CA ALA A 71 -4.64 -5.31 13.40
C ALA A 71 -5.57 -4.20 12.90
N ALA A 72 -6.81 -4.15 13.41
CA ALA A 72 -7.78 -3.11 13.07
C ALA A 72 -7.31 -1.71 13.52
N TYR A 73 -6.78 -1.58 14.74
CA TYR A 73 -6.20 -0.34 15.26
C TYR A 73 -5.03 0.15 14.38
N ALA A 74 -4.19 -0.76 13.90
CA ALA A 74 -3.08 -0.45 13.01
C ALA A 74 -3.48 -0.32 11.52
N GLY A 75 -4.78 -0.34 11.20
CA GLY A 75 -5.29 -0.17 9.83
C GLY A 75 -4.95 -1.34 8.88
N THR A 76 -4.75 -2.54 9.41
CA THR A 76 -4.37 -3.74 8.64
C THR A 76 -5.24 -4.94 9.02
N SER A 77 -4.89 -6.13 8.52
CA SER A 77 -5.62 -7.38 8.80
C SER A 77 -4.70 -8.44 9.41
N CYS A 78 -5.31 -9.48 9.96
CA CYS A 78 -4.60 -10.68 10.43
C CYS A 78 -4.10 -11.58 9.28
N LYS A 79 -4.20 -11.14 8.02
CA LYS A 79 -3.61 -11.84 6.88
C LYS A 79 -2.13 -11.46 6.78
N LYS A 80 -1.31 -12.41 6.34
CA LYS A 80 0.11 -12.15 6.15
C LYS A 80 0.29 -11.06 5.09
N PRO A 81 1.10 -10.01 5.35
CA PRO A 81 1.36 -9.00 4.35
C PRO A 81 1.97 -9.65 3.10
N LEU A 82 1.59 -9.12 1.94
CA LEU A 82 2.09 -9.62 0.67
C LEU A 82 3.62 -9.54 0.63
N SER A 83 4.24 -10.64 0.19
CA SER A 83 5.67 -10.67 -0.10
C SER A 83 6.04 -9.61 -1.13
N VAL A 84 7.26 -9.09 -1.07
CA VAL A 84 7.83 -8.18 -2.08
C VAL A 84 7.62 -8.73 -3.49
N ARG A 85 7.83 -10.04 -3.70
CA ARG A 85 7.61 -10.71 -4.99
C ARG A 85 6.13 -10.71 -5.41
N GLN A 86 5.21 -10.90 -4.47
CA GLN A 86 3.76 -10.88 -4.75
C GLN A 86 3.29 -9.46 -5.09
N LYS A 87 3.80 -8.45 -4.38
CA LYS A 87 3.56 -7.04 -4.71
C LYS A 87 4.08 -6.70 -6.11
N GLN A 88 5.27 -7.18 -6.47
CA GLN A 88 5.82 -6.99 -7.81
C GLN A 88 4.96 -7.65 -8.90
N LEU A 89 4.50 -8.88 -8.70
CA LEU A 89 3.61 -9.58 -9.65
C LEU A 89 2.28 -8.85 -9.87
N LEU A 90 1.67 -8.33 -8.79
CA LEU A 90 0.46 -7.50 -8.87
C LEU A 90 0.69 -6.19 -9.61
N ASN A 91 1.89 -5.62 -9.50
CA ASN A 91 2.25 -4.36 -10.16
C ASN A 91 2.54 -4.53 -11.66
N SER A 92 2.73 -5.76 -12.15
CA SER A 92 3.27 -6.00 -13.50
C SER A 92 2.25 -6.50 -14.52
N ASN A 93 1.03 -6.89 -14.13
CA ASN A 93 0.06 -7.35 -15.11
C ASN A 93 -1.38 -7.10 -14.67
N ASP A 94 -2.00 -6.06 -15.23
CA ASP A 94 -3.42 -5.73 -15.06
C ASP A 94 -4.32 -6.96 -15.30
N GLN A 95 -3.93 -7.82 -16.24
CA GLN A 95 -4.62 -9.07 -16.52
C GLN A 95 -4.63 -10.03 -15.32
N HIS A 96 -3.53 -10.15 -14.58
CA HIS A 96 -3.46 -11.01 -13.41
C HIS A 96 -4.36 -10.51 -12.26
N ILE A 97 -4.63 -9.20 -12.18
CA ILE A 97 -5.62 -8.64 -11.24
C ILE A 97 -7.03 -9.08 -11.65
N LEU A 98 -7.35 -9.03 -12.95
CA LEU A 98 -8.65 -9.44 -13.47
C LEU A 98 -8.88 -10.95 -13.32
N ASP A 99 -7.86 -11.76 -13.59
CA ASP A 99 -7.92 -13.22 -13.48
C ASP A 99 -8.15 -13.69 -12.04
N ALA A 100 -7.73 -12.89 -11.05
CA ALA A 100 -7.93 -13.18 -9.63
C ALA A 100 -9.33 -12.83 -9.09
N ILE A 101 -10.19 -12.19 -9.90
CA ILE A 101 -11.55 -11.81 -9.51
C ILE A 101 -12.51 -12.83 -10.09
N ASP A 102 -13.14 -13.68 -9.28
CA ASP A 102 -14.07 -14.72 -9.75
C ASP A 102 -15.38 -14.16 -10.32
N ASP A 103 -15.95 -13.15 -9.66
CA ASP A 103 -17.23 -12.53 -10.04
C ASP A 103 -17.09 -11.78 -11.37
N PRO A 104 -17.84 -12.16 -12.43
CA PRO A 104 -17.68 -11.58 -13.76
C PRO A 104 -18.12 -10.10 -13.83
N VAL A 105 -19.07 -9.68 -12.98
CA VAL A 105 -19.54 -8.29 -12.93
C VAL A 105 -18.48 -7.40 -12.28
N ILE A 106 -17.94 -7.83 -11.15
CA ILE A 106 -16.86 -7.11 -10.47
C ILE A 106 -15.62 -7.05 -11.38
N ARG A 107 -15.29 -8.16 -12.05
CA ARG A 107 -14.18 -8.22 -13.00
C ARG A 107 -14.35 -7.19 -14.12
N ALA A 108 -15.56 -7.05 -14.67
CA ALA A 108 -15.84 -6.07 -15.73
C ALA A 108 -15.68 -4.62 -15.22
N VAL A 109 -16.19 -4.30 -14.03
CA VAL A 109 -16.06 -2.96 -13.43
C VAL A 109 -14.58 -2.62 -13.19
N VAL A 110 -13.81 -3.54 -12.60
CA VAL A 110 -12.36 -3.34 -12.38
C VAL A 110 -11.63 -3.21 -13.72
N GLY A 111 -12.02 -3.99 -14.73
CA GLY A 111 -11.50 -3.88 -16.10
C GLY A 111 -11.71 -2.48 -16.69
N SER A 112 -12.90 -1.90 -16.54
CA SER A 112 -13.16 -0.53 -17.00
C SER A 112 -12.33 0.53 -16.26
N LEU A 113 -12.15 0.38 -14.95
CA LEU A 113 -11.33 1.30 -14.15
C LEU A 113 -9.85 1.22 -14.54
N ILE A 114 -9.36 0.01 -14.83
CA ILE A 114 -8.00 -0.20 -15.34
C ILE A 114 -7.82 0.47 -16.71
N ALA A 115 -8.78 0.29 -17.62
CA ALA A 115 -8.73 0.90 -18.95
C ALA A 115 -8.72 2.43 -18.87
N GLU A 116 -9.54 3.01 -18.00
CA GLU A 116 -9.57 4.46 -17.76
C GLU A 116 -8.25 4.96 -17.14
N ARG A 117 -7.71 4.26 -16.14
CA ARG A 117 -6.40 4.57 -15.58
C ARG A 117 -5.29 4.52 -16.62
N ASN A 118 -5.30 3.53 -17.52
CA ASN A 118 -4.30 3.42 -18.58
C ASN A 118 -4.42 4.57 -19.57
N LYS A 119 -5.65 4.94 -19.96
CA LYS A 119 -5.91 6.14 -20.77
C LYS A 119 -5.33 7.40 -20.13
N TYR A 120 -5.56 7.64 -18.84
CA TYR A 120 -5.01 8.83 -18.16
C TYR A 120 -3.49 8.77 -18.04
N ARG A 121 -2.89 7.60 -17.80
CA ARG A 121 -1.43 7.43 -17.81
C ARG A 121 -0.82 7.75 -19.16
N ASP A 122 -1.44 7.32 -20.25
CA ASP A 122 -0.96 7.60 -21.61
C ASP A 122 -1.07 9.09 -21.94
N GLN A 123 -2.16 9.74 -21.54
CA GLN A 123 -2.33 11.18 -21.68
C GLN A 123 -1.27 11.95 -20.87
N LEU A 124 -1.03 11.55 -19.62
CA LEU A 124 0.01 12.14 -18.78
C LEU A 124 1.41 11.95 -19.38
N ASN A 125 1.72 10.75 -19.87
CA ASN A 125 3.01 10.45 -20.51
C ASN A 125 3.19 11.29 -21.78
N THR A 126 2.15 11.45 -22.59
CA THR A 126 2.16 12.30 -23.78
C THR A 126 2.45 13.75 -23.42
N LEU A 127 1.76 14.29 -22.40
CA LEU A 127 1.97 15.66 -21.95
C LEU A 127 3.38 15.88 -21.38
N LYS A 128 3.87 14.93 -20.58
CA LYS A 128 5.24 14.94 -20.05
C LYS A 128 6.27 14.92 -21.18
N ALA A 129 6.07 14.10 -22.20
CA ALA A 129 6.95 14.04 -23.36
C ALA A 129 6.97 15.38 -24.13
N ALA A 130 5.80 15.99 -24.33
CA ALA A 130 5.65 17.27 -25.04
C ALA A 130 6.34 18.46 -24.35
N ILE A 131 6.58 18.37 -23.04
CA ILE A 131 7.30 19.40 -22.27
C ILE A 131 8.67 18.94 -21.74
N SER A 132 9.15 17.80 -22.23
CA SER A 132 10.41 17.23 -21.76
C SER A 132 11.59 18.05 -22.30
N ASP A 133 12.62 18.21 -21.48
CA ASP A 133 13.84 18.91 -21.90
C ASP A 133 14.48 18.21 -23.13
N ALA A 134 14.37 16.89 -23.22
CA ALA A 134 14.82 16.12 -24.38
C ALA A 134 14.08 16.50 -25.67
N PHE A 135 12.76 16.70 -25.60
CA PHE A 135 11.97 17.18 -26.74
C PHE A 135 12.38 18.61 -27.13
N PHE A 136 12.49 19.51 -26.17
CA PHE A 136 12.89 20.90 -26.42
C PHE A 136 14.29 21.00 -27.03
N ASN A 137 15.26 20.28 -26.48
CA ASN A 137 16.62 20.22 -27.02
C ASN A 137 16.63 19.70 -28.47
N LYS A 138 15.81 18.69 -28.79
CA LYS A 138 15.69 18.17 -30.15
C LYS A 138 15.12 19.19 -31.13
N GLN A 139 14.19 20.04 -30.68
CA GLN A 139 13.61 21.09 -31.51
C GLN A 139 14.46 22.38 -31.55
N GLY A 140 15.55 22.45 -30.79
CA GLY A 140 16.33 23.69 -30.65
C GLY A 140 15.57 24.78 -29.91
N TRP A 141 14.66 24.40 -28.99
CA TRP A 141 13.88 25.33 -28.20
C TRP A 141 14.50 25.55 -26.83
N GLU A 142 14.51 26.79 -26.37
CA GLU A 142 15.01 27.19 -25.07
C GLU A 142 13.86 27.48 -24.10
N VAL A 143 13.92 26.91 -22.90
CA VAL A 143 12.96 27.17 -21.82
C VAL A 143 13.52 28.25 -20.91
N MET A 144 12.87 29.41 -20.89
CA MET A 144 13.25 30.53 -20.02
C MET A 144 12.88 30.21 -18.56
N PRO A 145 13.57 30.80 -17.55
CA PRO A 145 13.23 30.62 -16.12
C PRO A 145 11.77 30.95 -15.77
N THR A 146 11.15 31.84 -16.55
CA THR A 146 9.75 32.22 -16.40
C THR A 146 8.75 31.17 -16.88
N GLY A 147 9.21 30.06 -17.46
CA GLY A 147 8.40 28.99 -18.06
C GLY A 147 7.89 29.29 -19.47
N GLN A 148 8.42 30.35 -20.10
CA GLN A 148 8.25 30.67 -21.53
C GLN A 148 9.18 29.78 -22.38
N VAL A 149 8.78 29.45 -23.60
CA VAL A 149 9.64 28.71 -24.55
C VAL A 149 9.83 29.51 -25.83
N LYS A 150 11.06 29.55 -26.32
CA LYS A 150 11.44 30.23 -27.56
C LYS A 150 12.20 29.31 -28.50
N ASP A 151 12.12 29.57 -29.80
CA ASP A 151 12.98 28.91 -30.79
C ASP A 151 14.37 29.57 -30.89
N ALA A 152 15.23 29.04 -31.77
CA ALA A 152 16.58 29.54 -32.00
C ALA A 152 16.62 30.98 -32.57
N GLU A 153 15.55 31.46 -33.18
CA GLU A 153 15.41 32.83 -33.70
C GLU A 153 14.87 33.81 -32.64
N GLY A 154 14.48 33.29 -31.48
CA GLY A 154 13.94 34.07 -30.36
C GLY A 154 12.42 34.29 -30.42
N ASN A 155 11.71 33.65 -31.36
CA ASN A 155 10.26 33.70 -31.47
C ASN A 155 9.61 32.94 -30.31
N GLU A 156 8.49 33.44 -29.80
CA GLU A 156 7.76 32.78 -28.72
C GLU A 156 6.98 31.56 -29.24
N ILE A 157 7.30 30.37 -28.73
CA ILE A 157 6.58 29.12 -28.99
C ILE A 157 5.53 28.88 -27.91
N TYR A 158 5.92 28.98 -26.63
CA TYR A 158 5.01 28.90 -25.51
C TYR A 158 5.07 30.14 -24.63
N LYS A 159 3.89 30.61 -24.26
CA LYS A 159 3.71 31.81 -23.42
C LYS A 159 4.36 31.65 -22.05
N ARG A 160 4.72 32.78 -21.46
CA ARG A 160 5.22 32.85 -20.08
C ARG A 160 4.32 32.05 -19.12
N GLY A 161 4.97 31.24 -18.27
CA GLY A 161 4.30 30.40 -17.28
C GLY A 161 3.73 29.09 -17.80
N TYR A 162 3.73 28.82 -19.12
CA TYR A 162 3.14 27.60 -19.69
C TYR A 162 3.81 26.32 -19.18
N VAL A 163 5.13 26.22 -19.33
CA VAL A 163 5.89 25.02 -18.92
C VAL A 163 5.83 24.85 -17.40
N ASN A 164 5.96 25.96 -16.65
CA ASN A 164 5.88 25.93 -15.19
C ASN A 164 4.48 25.53 -14.70
N GLY A 165 3.42 25.97 -15.38
CA GLY A 165 2.04 25.58 -15.09
C GLY A 165 1.84 24.08 -15.30
N LEU A 166 2.28 23.56 -16.45
CA LEU A 166 2.19 22.13 -16.74
C LEU A 166 3.04 21.29 -15.80
N ARG A 167 4.27 21.70 -15.48
CA ARG A 167 5.13 21.01 -14.50
C ARG A 167 4.52 20.97 -13.09
N LYS A 168 3.70 21.95 -12.72
CA LYS A 168 2.96 21.94 -11.44
C LYS A 168 1.74 21.03 -11.47
N MET A 169 1.10 20.87 -12.63
CA MET A 169 -0.10 20.04 -12.79
C MET A 169 0.23 18.56 -12.99
N LEU A 170 1.39 18.25 -13.58
CA LEU A 170 1.83 16.89 -13.86
C LEU A 170 2.56 16.31 -12.63
N PRO A 171 2.12 15.15 -12.08
CA PRO A 171 2.70 14.54 -10.88
C PRO A 171 4.03 13.83 -11.14
#